data_AF-A0A2Z6E0V1-F1
#
_entry.id   AF-A0A2Z6E0V1-F1
#
_cell.length_a   1.000
_cell.length_b   1.000
_cell.length_c   1.000
_cell.angle_alpha   90.00
_cell.angle_beta   90.00
_cell.angle_gamma   90.00
#
_symmetry.space_group_name_H-M   'P 1'
#
loop_
_entity.id
_entity.type
_entity.pdbx_description
1 polymer ?
#
loop_
_entity_poly.entity_id
_entity_poly.type
_entity_poly.pdbx_seq_one_letter_code
_entity_poly.pdbx_strand_id
1 'polypeptide(L)'
;MQASFSELEYASKKKVTRRDRFLAEIDAVTPWSALVAEIEPFYPKGTGRGRPPIGVERMLRMYIAQQCFGLSDEGIEDAIYDSQAIRRFVGIDLSRESAPDATTLLKFRRLLEKHHLTERIFAAINTVLAQKGLILKEGTVVDATIIAAPSSTKNRSGKRDPEMHQTKKGNQWYFGMKAHIGVDAETGITHTLVTTPANTNDVTQAHALLHGEEKVAFGDAGYQGVEKRQENRNGKVRWEVAMRPGKRKALPKTAMGRLIDKIEQLKASVRAKVEHPFHIVKNLFGMKKVRYKGLAKNTAQLYTLFGLANLLIAKRQLFALNAQGAS
;
A
#
# COMPACT_ATOMS: atom_id res chain seq x y z
N MET A 1 12.36 -30.19 12.60
CA MET A 1 11.16 -30.15 13.48
C MET A 1 10.21 -31.24 13.05
N GLN A 2 9.72 -32.06 13.98
CA GLN A 2 8.67 -33.05 13.70
C GLN A 2 7.33 -32.31 13.52
N ALA A 3 6.65 -32.54 12.39
CA ALA A 3 5.37 -31.91 12.07
C ALA A 3 4.26 -32.43 13.00
N SER A 4 3.38 -31.54 13.47
CA SER A 4 2.23 -31.95 14.28
C SER A 4 1.19 -32.71 13.45
N PHE A 5 0.36 -33.52 14.10
CA PHE A 5 -0.74 -34.23 13.43
C PHE A 5 -1.67 -33.28 12.66
N SER A 6 -1.96 -32.11 13.25
CA SER A 6 -2.77 -31.07 12.61
C SER A 6 -2.11 -30.49 11.35
N GLU A 7 -0.78 -30.36 11.34
CA GLU A 7 -0.04 -29.86 10.17
C GLU A 7 -0.02 -30.89 9.03
N LEU A 8 0.14 -32.17 9.37
CA LEU A 8 0.11 -33.27 8.40
C LEU A 8 -1.27 -33.40 7.76
N GLU A 9 -2.33 -33.39 8.57
CA GLU A 9 -3.72 -33.41 8.07
C GLU A 9 -3.96 -32.22 7.12
N TYR A 10 -3.59 -31.01 7.54
CA TYR A 10 -3.79 -29.81 6.73
C TYR A 10 -2.95 -29.77 5.47
N ALA A 11 -1.73 -30.32 5.49
CA ALA A 11 -0.89 -30.49 4.31
C ALA A 11 -1.46 -31.54 3.34
N SER A 12 -2.15 -32.56 3.86
CA SER A 12 -2.77 -33.63 3.08
C SER A 12 -4.10 -33.24 2.41
N LYS A 13 -4.67 -32.07 2.75
CA LYS A 13 -5.93 -31.62 2.17
C LYS A 13 -5.83 -31.51 0.65
N LYS A 14 -6.86 -32.00 -0.06
CA LYS A 14 -6.89 -31.97 -1.53
C LYS A 14 -7.01 -30.55 -2.12
N LYS A 15 -7.65 -29.64 -1.39
CA LYS A 15 -7.95 -28.28 -1.88
C LYS A 15 -7.07 -27.23 -1.22
N VAL A 16 -6.27 -26.54 -2.02
CA VAL A 16 -5.57 -25.32 -1.60
C VAL A 16 -6.56 -24.15 -1.66
N THR A 17 -6.85 -23.51 -0.53
CA THR A 17 -7.81 -22.40 -0.48
C THR A 17 -7.25 -21.14 -1.12
N ARG A 18 -8.11 -20.15 -1.41
CA ARG A 18 -7.65 -18.84 -1.88
C ARG A 18 -6.74 -18.15 -0.86
N ARG A 19 -7.02 -18.34 0.44
CA ARG A 19 -6.22 -17.79 1.54
C ARG A 19 -4.85 -18.45 1.61
N ASP A 20 -4.77 -19.77 1.48
CA ASP A 20 -3.49 -20.49 1.43
C ASP A 20 -2.61 -19.99 0.29
N ARG A 21 -3.16 -19.90 -0.93
CA ARG A 21 -2.42 -19.41 -2.09
C ARG A 21 -1.93 -17.99 -1.89
N PHE A 22 -2.81 -17.10 -1.42
CA PHE A 22 -2.43 -15.71 -1.19
C PHE A 22 -1.31 -15.59 -0.14
N LEU A 23 -1.42 -16.30 0.99
CA LEU A 23 -0.42 -16.26 2.05
C LEU A 23 0.92 -16.87 1.61
N ALA A 24 0.90 -17.96 0.84
CA ALA A 24 2.11 -18.52 0.25
C ALA A 24 2.75 -17.57 -0.77
N GLU A 25 1.93 -16.92 -1.60
CA GLU A 25 2.41 -15.95 -2.60
C GLU A 25 3.07 -14.76 -1.90
N ILE A 26 2.40 -14.12 -0.92
CA ILE A 26 2.96 -12.97 -0.22
C ILE A 26 4.20 -13.36 0.60
N ASP A 27 4.21 -14.54 1.23
CA ASP A 27 5.37 -15.06 1.96
C ASP A 27 6.60 -15.18 1.06
N ALA A 28 6.43 -15.75 -0.13
CA ALA A 28 7.52 -16.00 -1.06
C ALA A 28 8.10 -14.74 -1.71
N VAL A 29 7.30 -13.67 -1.87
CA VAL A 29 7.77 -12.41 -2.47
C VAL A 29 8.24 -11.38 -1.44
N THR A 30 7.91 -11.57 -0.16
CA THR A 30 8.29 -10.61 0.89
C THR A 30 9.80 -10.73 1.18
N PRO A 31 10.56 -9.62 1.10
CA PRO A 31 12.00 -9.64 1.41
C PRO A 31 12.21 -9.63 2.94
N TRP A 32 11.89 -10.74 3.61
CA TRP A 32 11.85 -10.85 5.08
C TRP A 32 13.12 -10.35 5.77
N SER A 33 14.29 -10.74 5.28
CA SER A 33 15.58 -10.32 5.85
C SER A 33 15.75 -8.80 5.83
N ALA A 34 15.43 -8.15 4.71
CA ALA A 34 15.51 -6.70 4.57
C ALA A 34 14.52 -6.00 5.51
N LEU A 35 13.27 -6.49 5.59
CA LEU A 35 12.25 -5.87 6.45
C LEU A 35 12.56 -6.04 7.94
N VAL A 36 13.04 -7.21 8.35
CA VAL A 36 13.45 -7.47 9.74
C VAL A 36 14.63 -6.56 10.12
N ALA A 37 15.63 -6.39 9.22
CA ALA A 37 16.78 -5.53 9.48
C ALA A 37 16.40 -4.06 9.75
N GLU A 38 15.31 -3.55 9.16
CA GLU A 38 14.80 -2.20 9.42
C GLU A 38 14.18 -2.05 10.82
N ILE A 39 13.64 -3.15 11.39
CA ILE A 39 12.87 -3.14 12.64
C ILE A 39 13.72 -3.57 13.84
N GLU A 40 14.60 -4.56 13.65
CA GLU A 40 15.43 -5.17 14.69
C GLU A 40 16.15 -4.16 15.61
N PRO A 41 16.72 -3.04 15.10
CA PRO A 41 17.42 -2.07 15.96
C PRO A 41 16.53 -1.43 17.04
N PHE A 42 15.22 -1.38 16.82
CA PHE A 42 14.26 -0.76 17.73
C PHE A 42 13.51 -1.78 18.59
N TYR A 43 13.66 -3.07 18.27
CA TYR A 43 12.89 -4.13 18.90
C TYR A 43 13.49 -4.57 20.25
N PRO A 44 12.67 -4.95 21.25
CA PRO A 44 13.17 -5.38 22.55
C PRO A 44 14.08 -6.62 22.43
N LYS A 45 15.30 -6.55 23.00
CA LYS A 45 16.32 -7.62 22.94
C LYS A 45 16.20 -8.70 24.03
N GLY A 46 15.13 -8.69 24.83
CA GLY A 46 14.85 -9.75 25.81
C GLY A 46 15.84 -9.91 26.96
N THR A 47 16.65 -8.88 27.28
CA THR A 47 17.73 -8.94 28.28
C THR A 47 17.28 -8.77 29.74
N GLY A 48 15.97 -8.68 30.02
CA GLY A 48 15.41 -8.44 31.35
C GLY A 48 14.73 -9.66 31.99
N ARG A 49 14.40 -9.58 33.28
CA ARG A 49 13.55 -10.58 33.97
C ARG A 49 12.10 -10.42 33.49
N GLY A 50 11.66 -11.29 32.58
CA GLY A 50 10.30 -11.32 32.04
C GLY A 50 10.13 -12.36 30.93
N ARG A 51 8.91 -12.51 30.40
CA ARG A 51 8.64 -13.36 29.23
C ARG A 51 9.49 -12.84 28.05
N PRO A 52 10.29 -13.69 27.39
CA PRO A 52 11.06 -13.29 26.22
C PRO A 52 10.16 -12.65 25.16
N PRO A 53 10.63 -11.59 24.47
CA PRO A 53 9.88 -10.97 23.40
C PRO A 53 9.69 -11.98 22.25
N ILE A 54 8.52 -11.91 21.63
CA ILE A 54 8.21 -12.70 20.44
C ILE A 54 9.11 -12.24 19.30
N GLY A 55 9.64 -13.14 18.48
CA GLY A 55 10.56 -12.77 17.40
C GLY A 55 10.00 -11.72 16.43
N VAL A 56 10.86 -10.82 15.95
CA VAL A 56 10.48 -9.69 15.08
C VAL A 56 9.76 -10.16 13.82
N GLU A 57 10.31 -11.16 13.13
CA GLU A 57 9.73 -11.69 11.89
C GLU A 57 8.31 -12.20 12.12
N ARG A 58 8.06 -12.89 13.24
CA ARG A 58 6.73 -13.40 13.60
C ARG A 58 5.73 -12.27 13.87
N MET A 59 6.15 -11.23 14.59
CA MET A 59 5.30 -10.05 14.78
C MET A 59 5.03 -9.32 13.46
N LEU A 60 6.02 -9.23 12.58
CA LEU A 60 5.86 -8.66 11.25
C LEU A 60 4.91 -9.50 10.38
N ARG A 61 5.00 -10.84 10.41
CA ARG A 61 4.08 -11.75 9.74
C ARG A 61 2.64 -11.56 10.24
N MET A 62 2.44 -11.49 11.56
CA MET A 62 1.12 -11.20 12.15
C MET A 62 0.58 -9.85 11.67
N TYR A 63 1.42 -8.81 11.68
CA TYR A 63 1.04 -7.48 11.20
C TYR A 63 0.70 -7.47 9.71
N ILE A 64 1.49 -8.13 8.85
CA ILE A 64 1.22 -8.24 7.41
C ILE A 64 -0.10 -8.98 7.17
N ALA A 65 -0.36 -10.10 7.87
CA ALA A 65 -1.63 -10.82 7.77
C ALA A 65 -2.81 -9.94 8.18
N GLN A 66 -2.69 -9.16 9.26
CA GLN A 66 -3.70 -8.20 9.68
C GLN A 66 -3.98 -7.17 8.57
N GLN A 67 -2.94 -6.60 7.95
CA GLN A 67 -3.09 -5.61 6.88
C GLN A 67 -3.74 -6.22 5.64
N CYS A 68 -3.28 -7.39 5.19
CA CYS A 68 -3.77 -8.03 3.97
C CYS A 68 -5.24 -8.47 4.06
N PHE A 69 -5.70 -8.93 5.22
CA PHE A 69 -7.11 -9.35 5.40
C PHE A 69 -8.01 -8.29 6.02
N GLY A 70 -7.43 -7.14 6.35
CA GLY A 70 -8.17 -6.02 6.90
C GLY A 70 -8.77 -6.26 8.29
N LEU A 71 -8.11 -7.07 9.11
CA LEU A 71 -8.57 -7.47 10.44
C LEU A 71 -8.28 -6.38 11.50
N SER A 72 -9.02 -6.41 12.61
CA SER A 72 -8.67 -5.64 13.83
C SER A 72 -7.51 -6.31 14.56
N ASP A 73 -7.06 -5.76 15.70
CA ASP A 73 -6.01 -6.40 16.50
C ASP A 73 -6.53 -7.72 17.13
N GLU A 74 -7.75 -7.69 17.66
CA GLU A 74 -8.44 -8.88 18.18
C GLU A 74 -8.78 -9.86 17.04
N GLY A 75 -9.22 -9.34 15.89
CA GLY A 75 -9.60 -10.19 14.77
C GLY A 75 -8.44 -10.98 14.16
N ILE A 76 -7.20 -10.47 14.22
CA ILE A 76 -6.02 -11.26 13.80
C ILE A 76 -5.58 -12.23 14.89
N GLU A 77 -5.75 -11.90 16.17
CA GLU A 77 -5.54 -12.84 17.28
C GLU A 77 -6.48 -14.04 17.14
N ASP A 78 -7.79 -13.80 17.03
CA ASP A 78 -8.80 -14.85 16.82
C ASP A 78 -8.48 -15.67 15.55
N ALA A 79 -8.09 -15.00 14.46
CA ALA A 79 -7.77 -15.67 13.20
C ALA A 79 -6.54 -16.59 13.29
N ILE A 80 -5.60 -16.38 14.22
CA ILE A 80 -4.48 -17.30 14.45
C ILE A 80 -4.97 -18.58 15.15
N TYR A 81 -5.95 -18.49 16.04
CA TYR A 81 -6.56 -19.67 16.65
C TYR A 81 -7.43 -20.44 15.65
N ASP A 82 -8.27 -19.72 14.90
CA ASP A 82 -9.32 -20.32 14.07
C ASP A 82 -8.86 -20.71 12.66
N SER A 83 -7.82 -20.06 12.12
CA SER A 83 -7.38 -20.27 10.75
C SER A 83 -5.96 -20.83 10.67
N GLN A 84 -5.86 -22.13 10.37
CA GLN A 84 -4.57 -22.80 10.20
C GLN A 84 -3.70 -22.19 9.08
N ALA A 85 -4.28 -21.60 8.04
CA ALA A 85 -3.53 -20.88 7.00
C ALA A 85 -2.80 -19.66 7.58
N ILE A 86 -3.50 -18.85 8.37
CA ILE A 86 -2.93 -17.64 9.01
C ILE A 86 -1.93 -18.06 10.08
N ARG A 87 -2.29 -19.04 10.92
CA ARG A 87 -1.41 -19.61 11.94
C ARG A 87 -0.07 -20.07 11.36
N ARG A 88 -0.11 -20.83 10.25
CA ARG A 88 1.08 -21.32 9.56
C ARG A 88 1.91 -20.17 8.97
N PHE A 89 1.26 -19.18 8.35
CA PHE A 89 1.95 -18.01 7.80
C PHE A 89 2.67 -17.19 8.87
N VAL A 90 2.06 -17.04 10.05
CA VAL A 90 2.67 -16.36 11.21
C VAL A 90 3.76 -17.22 11.86
N GLY A 91 3.70 -18.54 11.70
CA GLY A 91 4.67 -19.48 12.26
C GLY A 91 4.45 -19.74 13.75
N ILE A 92 3.19 -19.97 14.13
CA ILE A 92 2.78 -20.34 15.50
C ILE A 92 2.41 -21.81 15.56
N ASP A 93 2.99 -22.53 16.51
CA ASP A 93 2.57 -23.88 16.89
C ASP A 93 1.84 -23.84 18.23
N LEU A 94 0.50 -23.95 18.20
CA LEU A 94 -0.35 -23.86 19.40
C LEU A 94 -0.09 -24.98 20.42
N SER A 95 0.60 -26.07 20.03
CA SER A 95 0.99 -27.12 20.98
C SER A 95 2.19 -26.73 21.84
N ARG A 96 2.94 -25.68 21.45
CA ARG A 96 4.18 -25.24 22.09
C ARG A 96 4.10 -23.82 22.64
N GLU A 97 3.34 -22.96 21.98
CA GLU A 97 3.25 -21.55 22.32
C GLU A 97 1.86 -20.96 22.03
N SER A 98 1.48 -19.98 22.83
CA SER A 98 0.26 -19.20 22.58
C SER A 98 0.48 -18.18 21.46
N ALA A 99 -0.58 -17.84 20.73
CA ALA A 99 -0.55 -16.74 19.78
C ALA A 99 -0.20 -15.41 20.49
N PRO A 100 0.48 -14.47 19.82
CA PRO A 100 0.59 -13.10 20.33
C PRO A 100 -0.80 -12.49 20.49
N ASP A 101 -1.06 -11.87 21.63
CA ASP A 101 -2.33 -11.18 21.86
C ASP A 101 -2.42 -9.83 21.12
N ALA A 102 -3.64 -9.31 21.01
CA ALA A 102 -3.95 -8.01 20.41
C ALA A 102 -3.15 -6.86 21.02
N THR A 103 -2.86 -6.92 22.33
CA THR A 103 -2.10 -5.88 23.03
C THR A 103 -0.61 -5.90 22.64
N THR A 104 -0.08 -7.08 22.35
CA THR A 104 1.28 -7.30 21.88
C THR A 104 1.43 -6.77 20.45
N LEU A 105 0.46 -7.03 19.58
CA LEU A 105 0.41 -6.42 18.26
C LEU A 105 0.25 -4.90 18.32
N LEU A 106 -0.58 -4.37 19.23
CA LEU A 106 -0.71 -2.94 19.45
C LEU A 106 0.62 -2.29 19.85
N LYS A 107 1.39 -2.92 20.74
CA LYS A 107 2.74 -2.44 21.12
C LYS A 107 3.69 -2.46 19.93
N PHE A 108 3.67 -3.52 19.12
CA PHE A 108 4.46 -3.60 17.89
C PHE A 108 4.10 -2.49 16.92
N ARG A 109 2.81 -2.24 16.69
CA ARG A 109 2.35 -1.18 15.79
C ARG A 109 2.75 0.22 16.29
N ARG A 110 2.67 0.47 17.61
CA ARG A 110 3.17 1.71 18.22
C ARG A 110 4.68 1.89 18.03
N LEU A 111 5.45 0.80 18.09
CA LEU A 111 6.88 0.82 17.79
C LEU A 111 7.12 1.21 16.32
N LEU A 112 6.35 0.65 15.39
CA LEU A 112 6.43 1.02 13.97
C LEU A 112 6.08 2.49 13.74
N GLU A 113 5.00 2.97 14.36
CA GLU A 113 4.55 4.37 14.29
C GLU A 113 5.59 5.33 14.88
N LYS A 114 6.10 5.05 16.08
CA LYS A 114 7.04 5.91 16.82
C LYS A 114 8.36 6.12 16.08
N HIS A 115 8.83 5.10 15.37
CA HIS A 115 10.13 5.10 14.69
C HIS A 115 10.00 5.23 13.16
N HIS A 116 8.81 5.59 12.64
CA HIS A 116 8.55 5.75 11.21
C HIS A 116 8.92 4.51 10.37
N LEU A 117 8.78 3.31 10.95
CA LEU A 117 9.29 2.08 10.35
C LEU A 117 8.43 1.59 9.18
N THR A 118 7.16 1.98 9.09
CA THR A 118 6.34 1.58 7.94
C THR A 118 6.80 2.27 6.65
N GLU A 119 7.26 3.52 6.75
CA GLU A 119 7.91 4.22 5.63
C GLU A 119 9.23 3.56 5.25
N ARG A 120 10.03 3.13 6.23
CA ARG A 120 11.27 2.37 5.98
C ARG A 120 10.98 1.00 5.35
N ILE A 121 9.94 0.30 5.77
CA ILE A 121 9.47 -0.94 5.15
C ILE A 121 9.10 -0.69 3.68
N PHE A 122 8.34 0.37 3.40
CA PHE A 122 7.97 0.76 2.04
C PHE A 122 9.22 1.05 1.19
N ALA A 123 10.17 1.84 1.71
CA ALA A 123 11.43 2.13 1.04
C ALA A 123 12.29 0.88 0.81
N ALA A 124 12.36 -0.03 1.78
CA ALA A 124 13.10 -1.29 1.67
C ALA A 124 12.52 -2.21 0.58
N ILE A 125 11.19 -2.32 0.52
CA ILE A 125 10.51 -3.05 -0.58
C ILE A 125 10.88 -2.43 -1.92
N ASN A 126 10.74 -1.12 -2.07
CA ASN A 126 11.06 -0.43 -3.32
C ASN A 126 12.54 -0.57 -3.69
N THR A 127 13.44 -0.56 -2.72
CA THR A 127 14.88 -0.79 -2.93
C THR A 127 15.13 -2.18 -3.50
N VAL A 128 14.52 -3.22 -2.93
CA VAL A 128 14.66 -4.61 -3.44
C VAL A 128 14.08 -4.74 -4.85
N LEU A 129 12.94 -4.10 -5.12
CA LEU A 129 12.32 -4.12 -6.45
C LEU A 129 13.18 -3.36 -7.48
N ALA A 130 13.76 -2.23 -7.11
CA ALA A 130 14.67 -1.47 -7.95
C ALA A 130 15.95 -2.24 -8.26
N GLN A 131 16.55 -2.92 -7.27
CA GLN A 131 17.74 -3.78 -7.47
C GLN A 131 17.46 -4.93 -8.44
N LYS A 132 16.21 -5.41 -8.51
CA LYS A 132 15.76 -6.43 -9.47
C LYS A 132 15.33 -5.85 -10.82
N GLY A 133 15.52 -4.55 -11.05
CA GLY A 133 15.18 -3.87 -12.31
C GLY A 133 13.68 -3.68 -12.54
N LEU A 134 12.86 -3.71 -11.49
CA LEU A 134 11.39 -3.65 -11.58
C LEU A 134 10.84 -2.22 -11.42
N ILE A 135 11.70 -1.22 -11.23
CA ILE A 135 11.33 0.21 -11.18
C ILE A 135 12.14 0.95 -12.25
N LEU A 136 11.42 1.59 -13.18
CA LEU A 136 11.93 2.32 -14.33
C LEU A 136 11.67 3.82 -14.10
N LYS A 137 12.63 4.41 -13.39
CA LYS A 137 12.62 5.77 -12.82
C LYS A 137 12.41 6.95 -13.80
N GLU A 138 12.04 6.74 -15.06
CA GLU A 138 11.95 7.82 -16.05
C GLU A 138 10.53 8.36 -16.25
N GLY A 139 9.50 7.57 -15.92
CA GLY A 139 8.11 7.96 -16.11
C GLY A 139 7.28 7.74 -14.85
N THR A 140 6.50 8.75 -14.46
CA THR A 140 5.64 8.67 -13.27
C THR A 140 4.20 9.01 -13.60
N VAL A 141 3.26 8.26 -13.05
CA VAL A 141 1.82 8.59 -13.01
C VAL A 141 1.51 9.11 -11.62
N VAL A 142 0.94 10.31 -11.53
CA VAL A 142 0.42 10.88 -10.29
C VAL A 142 -1.10 10.76 -10.25
N ASP A 143 -1.62 10.28 -9.13
CA ASP A 143 -3.06 10.27 -8.89
C ASP A 143 -3.37 10.27 -7.39
N ALA A 144 -4.63 10.58 -7.06
CA ALA A 144 -5.11 10.64 -5.70
C ALA A 144 -6.40 9.87 -5.52
N THR A 145 -6.47 9.11 -4.44
CA THR A 145 -7.68 8.41 -4.03
C THR A 145 -8.21 8.92 -2.70
N ILE A 146 -9.53 9.11 -2.62
CA ILE A 146 -10.22 9.43 -1.35
C ILE A 146 -10.39 8.14 -0.52
N ILE A 147 -10.07 8.21 0.77
CA ILE A 147 -10.35 7.17 1.76
C ILE A 147 -11.30 7.77 2.80
N ALA A 148 -12.45 7.14 2.98
CA ALA A 148 -13.50 7.70 3.83
C ALA A 148 -13.17 7.54 5.32
N ALA A 149 -13.54 8.52 6.13
CA ALA A 149 -13.51 8.46 7.58
C ALA A 149 -14.92 8.38 8.17
N PRO A 150 -15.09 7.76 9.35
CA PRO A 150 -16.34 7.87 10.09
C PRO A 150 -16.67 9.34 10.35
N SER A 151 -17.81 9.80 9.85
CA SER A 151 -18.33 11.16 10.06
C SER A 151 -19.16 11.31 11.34
N SER A 152 -19.32 10.21 12.11
CA SER A 152 -20.15 10.18 13.31
C SER A 152 -19.55 11.02 14.44
N THR A 153 -20.39 11.89 15.03
CA THR A 153 -20.11 12.63 16.27
C THR A 153 -20.60 11.89 17.51
N LYS A 154 -21.23 10.71 17.37
CA LYS A 154 -21.70 9.87 18.48
C LYS A 154 -20.53 9.18 19.19
N ASN A 155 -19.68 9.97 19.84
CA ASN A 155 -18.55 9.55 20.65
C ASN A 155 -18.45 10.45 21.90
N ARG A 156 -17.65 10.05 22.89
CA ARG A 156 -17.53 10.77 24.17
C ARG A 156 -17.20 12.27 24.02
N SER A 157 -16.47 12.64 22.97
CA SER A 157 -16.07 14.03 22.72
C SER A 157 -17.06 14.81 21.83
N GLY A 158 -18.12 14.19 21.30
CA GLY A 158 -19.11 14.84 20.45
C GLY A 158 -18.58 15.39 19.12
N LYS A 159 -17.35 15.02 18.74
CA LYS A 159 -16.59 15.67 17.64
C LYS A 159 -16.14 14.63 16.60
N ARG A 160 -16.08 15.06 15.34
CA ARG A 160 -15.43 14.32 14.26
C ARG A 160 -13.91 14.36 14.44
N ASP A 161 -13.21 13.51 13.70
CA ASP A 161 -11.75 13.59 13.61
C ASP A 161 -11.35 14.97 13.03
N PRO A 162 -10.56 15.78 13.77
CA PRO A 162 -10.20 17.14 13.36
C PRO A 162 -9.28 17.18 12.13
N GLU A 163 -8.53 16.11 11.86
CA GLU A 163 -7.60 16.03 10.72
C GLU A 163 -8.26 15.50 9.43
N MET A 164 -9.55 15.12 9.52
CA MET A 164 -10.35 14.66 8.39
C MET A 164 -11.29 15.76 7.92
N HIS A 165 -11.39 15.93 6.61
CA HIS A 165 -12.19 17.01 6.01
C HIS A 165 -13.08 16.50 4.89
N GLN A 166 -14.08 17.32 4.54
CA GLN A 166 -15.04 16.98 3.49
C GLN A 166 -14.61 17.49 2.13
N THR A 167 -14.91 16.72 1.09
CA THR A 167 -14.70 17.12 -0.31
C THR A 167 -15.85 16.60 -1.16
N LYS A 168 -16.09 17.26 -2.29
CA LYS A 168 -17.13 16.87 -3.25
C LYS A 168 -16.45 16.29 -4.48
N LYS A 169 -16.77 15.04 -4.83
CA LYS A 169 -16.34 14.40 -6.08
C LYS A 169 -17.58 14.05 -6.89
N GLY A 170 -17.72 14.68 -8.06
CA GLY A 170 -18.98 14.66 -8.82
C GLY A 170 -20.12 15.28 -7.99
N ASN A 171 -21.22 14.55 -7.83
CA ASN A 171 -22.34 14.98 -6.99
C ASN A 171 -22.31 14.42 -5.56
N GLN A 172 -21.32 13.61 -5.21
CA GLN A 172 -21.23 12.94 -3.92
C GLN A 172 -20.25 13.66 -2.98
N TRP A 173 -20.65 13.81 -1.72
CA TRP A 173 -19.79 14.28 -0.64
C TRP A 173 -19.08 13.12 0.05
N TYR A 174 -17.80 13.33 0.35
CA TYR A 174 -16.94 12.39 1.06
C TYR A 174 -16.27 13.11 2.23
N PHE A 175 -16.23 12.47 3.39
CA PHE A 175 -15.48 12.93 4.56
C PHE A 175 -14.30 11.99 4.80
N GLY A 176 -13.09 12.51 4.95
CA GLY A 176 -11.91 11.70 5.21
C GLY A 176 -10.60 12.35 4.75
N MET A 177 -9.74 11.51 4.16
CA MET A 177 -8.42 11.89 3.67
C MET A 177 -8.24 11.50 2.20
N LYS A 178 -7.16 11.98 1.60
CA LYS A 178 -6.64 11.55 0.30
C LYS A 178 -5.29 10.86 0.49
N ALA A 179 -5.09 9.78 -0.26
CA ALA A 179 -3.79 9.18 -0.50
C ALA A 179 -3.38 9.53 -1.93
N HIS A 180 -2.34 10.34 -2.05
CA HIS A 180 -1.71 10.75 -3.28
C HIS A 180 -0.51 9.85 -3.52
N ILE A 181 -0.38 9.28 -4.72
CA ILE A 181 0.72 8.37 -5.04
C ILE A 181 1.41 8.77 -6.33
N GLY A 182 2.73 8.60 -6.34
CA GLY A 182 3.56 8.54 -7.54
C GLY A 182 3.79 7.07 -7.88
N VAL A 183 3.46 6.69 -9.11
CA VAL A 183 3.55 5.31 -9.60
C VAL A 183 4.39 5.25 -10.86
N ASP A 184 5.28 4.28 -10.93
CA ASP A 184 6.07 3.99 -12.11
C ASP A 184 5.16 3.77 -13.34
N ALA A 185 5.37 4.58 -14.37
CA ALA A 185 4.51 4.61 -15.54
C ALA A 185 4.64 3.34 -16.40
N GLU A 186 5.65 2.49 -16.18
CA GLU A 186 5.83 1.25 -16.89
C GLU A 186 5.33 0.04 -16.08
N THR A 187 5.75 -0.06 -14.82
CA THR A 187 5.52 -1.25 -14.00
C THR A 187 4.32 -1.14 -13.07
N GLY A 188 3.82 0.08 -12.81
CA GLY A 188 2.72 0.30 -11.89
C GLY A 188 3.10 0.23 -10.41
N ILE A 189 4.40 0.22 -10.09
CA ILE A 189 4.91 0.22 -8.71
C ILE A 189 4.82 1.61 -8.10
N THR A 190 4.22 1.72 -6.92
CA THR A 190 4.16 2.96 -6.16
C THR A 190 5.53 3.29 -5.56
N HIS A 191 6.14 4.40 -5.96
CA HIS A 191 7.43 4.83 -5.42
C HIS A 191 7.29 5.94 -4.36
N THR A 192 6.22 6.74 -4.42
CA THR A 192 5.98 7.84 -3.48
C THR A 192 4.54 7.84 -2.99
N LEU A 193 4.34 8.20 -1.72
CA LEU A 193 3.04 8.33 -1.07
C LEU A 193 3.00 9.62 -0.25
N VAL A 194 1.96 10.42 -0.44
CA VAL A 194 1.66 11.59 0.40
C VAL A 194 0.20 11.53 0.80
N THR A 195 -0.12 11.93 2.02
CA THR A 195 -1.49 11.94 2.53
C THR A 195 -1.91 13.32 2.99
N THR A 196 -3.15 13.69 2.70
CA THR A 196 -3.71 14.98 3.11
C THR A 196 -5.16 14.81 3.56
N PRO A 197 -5.76 15.78 4.25
CA PRO A 197 -7.21 15.84 4.37
C PRO A 197 -7.88 15.88 2.98
N ALA A 198 -9.14 15.45 2.88
CA ALA A 198 -9.76 15.27 1.57
C ALA A 198 -10.06 16.57 0.79
N ASN A 199 -10.11 17.72 1.46
CA ASN A 199 -10.33 19.03 0.85
C ASN A 199 -9.08 19.60 0.15
N THR A 200 -7.89 19.05 0.40
CA THR A 200 -6.66 19.49 -0.27
C THR A 200 -6.72 19.21 -1.77
N ASN A 201 -6.25 20.17 -2.57
CA ASN A 201 -6.24 20.07 -4.03
C ASN A 201 -5.06 19.20 -4.50
N ASP A 202 -5.33 18.24 -5.37
CA ASP A 202 -4.36 17.23 -5.82
C ASP A 202 -3.15 17.85 -6.55
N VAL A 203 -3.37 18.94 -7.30
CA VAL A 203 -2.31 19.66 -8.01
C VAL A 203 -1.22 20.16 -7.05
N THR A 204 -1.56 20.47 -5.79
CA THR A 204 -0.58 21.02 -4.82
C THR A 204 0.43 19.97 -4.38
N GLN A 205 0.05 18.69 -4.44
CA GLN A 205 0.89 17.58 -3.99
C GLN A 205 1.75 17.01 -5.12
N ALA A 206 1.49 17.38 -6.37
CA ALA A 206 2.12 16.77 -7.55
C ALA A 206 3.65 16.75 -7.52
N HIS A 207 4.30 17.83 -7.06
CA HIS A 207 5.76 17.91 -6.96
C HIS A 207 6.34 16.92 -5.93
N ALA A 208 5.63 16.70 -4.82
CA ALA A 208 6.02 15.79 -3.75
C ALA A 208 5.80 14.31 -4.13
N LEU A 209 5.15 14.04 -5.26
CA LEU A 209 4.93 12.69 -5.79
C LEU A 209 6.00 12.26 -6.79
N LEU A 210 6.95 13.13 -7.12
CA LEU A 210 8.08 12.82 -7.98
C LEU A 210 9.29 12.40 -7.14
N HIS A 211 10.12 11.49 -7.64
CA HIS A 211 11.35 11.04 -6.99
C HIS A 211 12.61 11.74 -7.55
N GLY A 212 12.47 12.58 -8.58
CA GLY A 212 13.50 13.49 -9.09
C GLY A 212 14.30 12.98 -10.30
N GLU A 213 14.09 11.74 -10.74
CA GLU A 213 14.75 11.18 -11.94
C GLU A 213 13.80 11.13 -13.16
N GLU A 214 12.55 11.58 -12.98
CA GLU A 214 11.54 11.57 -14.03
C GLU A 214 11.89 12.48 -15.20
N LYS A 215 11.58 12.00 -16.41
CA LYS A 215 11.55 12.80 -17.64
C LYS A 215 10.11 13.19 -18.00
N VAL A 216 9.13 12.34 -17.69
CA VAL A 216 7.72 12.55 -18.01
C VAL A 216 6.84 12.21 -16.80
N ALA A 217 5.85 13.07 -16.52
CA ALA A 217 4.83 12.81 -15.51
C ALA A 217 3.42 12.87 -16.11
N PHE A 218 2.57 11.90 -15.78
CA PHE A 218 1.20 11.79 -16.26
C PHE A 218 0.22 12.10 -15.13
N GLY A 219 -0.80 12.91 -15.41
CA GLY A 219 -1.80 13.31 -14.42
C GLY A 219 -3.21 13.32 -14.97
N ASP A 220 -4.19 13.27 -14.07
CA ASP A 220 -5.59 13.43 -14.41
C ASP A 220 -5.99 14.88 -14.72
N ALA A 221 -7.22 15.09 -15.21
CA ALA A 221 -7.69 16.43 -15.54
C ALA A 221 -7.76 17.37 -14.30
N GLY A 222 -7.71 16.82 -13.09
CA GLY A 222 -7.54 17.54 -11.84
C GLY A 222 -6.15 18.16 -11.70
N TYR A 223 -5.11 17.59 -12.33
CA TYR A 223 -3.73 18.12 -12.36
C TYR A 223 -3.49 19.22 -13.42
N GLN A 224 -4.54 19.75 -14.04
CA GLN A 224 -4.41 20.81 -15.06
C GLN A 224 -3.76 22.07 -14.48
N GLY A 225 -2.69 22.56 -15.12
CA GLY A 225 -1.93 23.75 -14.68
C GLY A 225 -0.80 23.44 -13.68
N VAL A 226 -0.52 22.15 -13.43
CA VAL A 226 0.59 21.69 -12.58
C VAL A 226 1.95 22.25 -13.03
N GLU A 227 2.15 22.40 -14.34
CA GLU A 227 3.36 22.93 -14.96
C GLU A 227 3.58 24.43 -14.67
N LYS A 228 2.51 25.17 -14.39
CA LYS A 228 2.55 26.62 -14.12
C LYS A 228 2.85 26.95 -12.67
N ARG A 229 2.91 25.94 -11.80
CA ARG A 229 3.13 26.10 -10.36
C ARG A 229 4.60 26.35 -10.06
N GLN A 230 4.88 27.19 -9.05
CA GLN A 230 6.24 27.60 -8.72
C GLN A 230 7.15 26.41 -8.43
N GLU A 231 6.60 25.38 -7.78
CA GLU A 231 7.26 24.14 -7.43
C GLU A 231 7.73 23.34 -8.66
N ASN A 232 7.08 23.52 -9.82
CA ASN A 232 7.36 22.76 -11.05
C ASN A 232 7.90 23.60 -12.21
N ARG A 233 7.90 24.94 -12.10
CA ARG A 233 8.30 25.87 -13.18
C ARG A 233 9.73 25.64 -13.68
N ASN A 234 10.63 25.21 -12.80
CA ASN A 234 12.03 24.94 -13.11
C ASN A 234 12.34 23.45 -13.27
N GLY A 235 11.32 22.60 -13.25
CA GLY A 235 11.46 21.15 -13.39
C GLY A 235 11.81 20.74 -14.82
N LYS A 236 12.68 19.73 -14.97
CA LYS A 236 12.99 19.10 -16.27
C LYS A 236 11.89 18.14 -16.76
N VAL A 237 10.82 17.97 -15.97
CA VAL A 237 9.77 16.97 -16.18
C VAL A 237 8.71 17.49 -17.15
N ARG A 238 8.44 16.74 -18.21
CA ARG A 238 7.31 17.02 -19.11
C ARG A 238 6.01 16.49 -18.52
N TRP A 239 5.02 17.37 -18.32
CA TRP A 239 3.71 17.00 -17.81
C TRP A 239 2.73 16.65 -18.93
N GLU A 240 2.23 15.41 -18.92
CA GLU A 240 1.19 14.90 -19.81
C GLU A 240 -0.13 14.78 -19.04
N VAL A 241 -0.81 15.91 -18.88
CA VAL A 241 -2.09 15.98 -18.16
C VAL A 241 -3.26 15.66 -19.09
N ALA A 242 -4.18 14.81 -18.63
CA ALA A 242 -5.35 14.43 -19.39
C ALA A 242 -6.27 15.61 -19.71
N MET A 243 -6.83 15.62 -20.92
CA MET A 243 -7.81 16.60 -21.35
C MET A 243 -9.12 16.43 -20.56
N ARG A 244 -9.78 17.57 -20.25
CA ARG A 244 -11.09 17.55 -19.59
C ARG A 244 -12.13 16.78 -20.45
N PRO A 245 -12.97 15.92 -19.86
CA PRO A 245 -13.93 15.10 -20.61
C PRO A 245 -14.85 15.89 -21.54
N GLY A 246 -15.31 17.08 -21.11
CA GLY A 246 -16.15 17.96 -21.94
C GLY A 246 -15.44 18.46 -23.20
N LYS A 247 -14.16 18.84 -23.10
CA LYS A 247 -13.35 19.25 -24.25
C LYS A 247 -13.07 18.09 -25.20
N ARG A 248 -12.78 16.90 -24.63
CA ARG A 248 -12.55 15.68 -25.41
C ARG A 248 -13.79 15.28 -26.22
N LYS A 249 -14.99 15.36 -25.62
CA LYS A 249 -16.27 15.10 -26.33
C LYS A 249 -16.56 16.11 -27.45
N ALA A 250 -16.08 17.34 -27.31
CA ALA A 250 -16.26 18.41 -28.29
C ALA A 250 -15.20 18.40 -29.41
N LEU A 251 -14.30 17.41 -29.46
CA LEU A 251 -13.30 17.32 -30.52
C LEU A 251 -13.98 17.17 -31.89
N PRO A 252 -13.53 17.92 -32.91
CA PRO A 252 -14.09 17.81 -34.25
C PRO A 252 -13.79 16.43 -34.85
N LYS A 253 -14.68 15.87 -35.67
CA LYS A 253 -14.49 14.57 -36.35
C LYS A 253 -13.46 14.61 -37.51
N THR A 254 -12.61 15.63 -37.54
CA THR A 254 -11.52 15.80 -38.51
C THR A 254 -10.37 14.81 -38.23
N ALA A 255 -9.42 14.69 -39.16
CA ALA A 255 -8.23 13.87 -38.96
C ALA A 255 -7.43 14.30 -37.71
N MET A 256 -7.27 15.62 -37.52
CA MET A 256 -6.61 16.20 -36.35
C MET A 256 -7.35 15.89 -35.04
N GLY A 257 -8.68 16.03 -35.00
CA GLY A 257 -9.45 15.69 -33.79
C GLY A 257 -9.37 14.20 -33.43
N ARG A 258 -9.36 13.31 -34.43
CA ARG A 258 -9.11 11.87 -34.23
C ARG A 258 -7.70 11.58 -33.71
N LEU A 259 -6.68 12.31 -34.17
CA LEU A 259 -5.31 12.15 -33.68
C LEU A 259 -5.19 12.59 -32.21
N ILE A 260 -5.81 13.72 -31.84
CA ILE A 260 -5.86 14.19 -30.45
C ILE A 260 -6.57 13.16 -29.56
N ASP A 261 -7.70 12.59 -30.01
CA ASP A 261 -8.38 11.55 -29.25
C ASP A 261 -7.51 10.31 -29.04
N LYS A 262 -6.75 9.87 -30.06
CA LYS A 262 -5.78 8.78 -29.92
C LYS A 262 -4.68 9.09 -28.90
N ILE A 263 -4.15 10.31 -28.88
CA ILE A 263 -3.17 10.73 -27.86
C ILE A 263 -3.78 10.63 -26.45
N GLU A 264 -5.02 11.09 -26.27
CA GLU A 264 -5.72 10.99 -24.98
C GLU A 264 -6.04 9.53 -24.59
N GLN A 265 -6.30 8.64 -25.55
CA GLN A 265 -6.41 7.20 -25.30
C GLN A 265 -5.08 6.60 -24.81
N LEU A 266 -3.95 6.97 -25.43
CA LEU A 266 -2.62 6.52 -25.00
C LEU A 266 -2.28 7.00 -23.58
N LYS A 267 -2.53 8.29 -23.28
CA LYS A 267 -2.38 8.83 -21.91
C LYS A 267 -3.22 8.07 -20.90
N ALA A 268 -4.49 7.77 -21.25
CA ALA A 268 -5.38 7.01 -20.38
C ALA A 268 -4.85 5.57 -20.15
N SER A 269 -4.29 4.93 -21.17
CA SER A 269 -3.69 3.59 -21.04
C SER A 269 -2.49 3.56 -20.11
N VAL A 270 -1.62 4.58 -20.14
CA VAL A 270 -0.50 4.71 -19.19
C VAL A 270 -1.04 4.94 -17.78
N ARG A 271 -2.00 5.86 -17.64
CA ARG A 271 -2.59 6.20 -16.34
C ARG A 271 -3.33 5.04 -15.68
N ALA A 272 -3.92 4.13 -16.44
CA ALA A 272 -4.63 2.97 -15.89
C ALA A 272 -3.76 2.13 -14.94
N LYS A 273 -2.42 2.17 -15.06
CA LYS A 273 -1.50 1.48 -14.15
C LYS A 273 -1.63 1.92 -12.68
N VAL A 274 -1.98 3.20 -12.43
CA VAL A 274 -2.20 3.72 -11.07
C VAL A 274 -3.43 3.11 -10.39
N GLU A 275 -4.38 2.60 -11.19
CA GLU A 275 -5.60 1.98 -10.66
C GLU A 275 -5.31 0.64 -9.97
N HIS A 276 -4.21 -0.05 -10.33
CA HIS A 276 -3.85 -1.34 -9.76
C HIS A 276 -3.47 -1.24 -8.27
N PRO A 277 -2.51 -0.38 -7.84
CA PRO A 277 -2.27 -0.14 -6.42
C PRO A 277 -3.53 0.25 -5.64
N PHE A 278 -4.34 1.15 -6.18
CA PHE A 278 -5.59 1.56 -5.53
C PHE A 278 -6.58 0.41 -5.39
N HIS A 279 -6.73 -0.42 -6.41
CA HIS A 279 -7.61 -1.58 -6.36
C HIS A 279 -7.14 -2.58 -5.30
N ILE A 280 -5.84 -2.87 -5.23
CA ILE A 280 -5.27 -3.76 -4.22
C ILE A 280 -5.53 -3.23 -2.82
N VAL A 281 -5.13 -1.99 -2.54
CA VAL A 281 -5.27 -1.39 -1.22
C VAL A 281 -6.74 -1.31 -0.80
N LYS A 282 -7.65 -0.87 -1.68
CA LYS A 282 -9.06 -0.68 -1.32
C LYS A 282 -9.90 -1.96 -1.31
N ASN A 283 -9.70 -2.84 -2.28
CA ASN A 283 -10.59 -3.98 -2.49
C ASN A 283 -9.99 -5.29 -1.99
N LEU A 284 -8.69 -5.54 -2.23
CA LEU A 284 -8.04 -6.75 -1.72
C LEU A 284 -7.73 -6.63 -0.23
N PHE A 285 -7.13 -5.52 0.20
CA PHE A 285 -6.77 -5.29 1.62
C PHE A 285 -7.89 -4.62 2.44
N GLY A 286 -9.00 -4.29 1.81
CA GLY A 286 -10.19 -3.76 2.49
C GLY A 286 -10.04 -2.33 3.03
N MET A 287 -9.09 -1.52 2.55
CA MET A 287 -8.87 -0.15 3.01
C MET A 287 -9.82 0.86 2.35
N LYS A 288 -11.14 0.63 2.48
CA LYS A 288 -12.18 1.57 1.99
C LYS A 288 -12.47 2.71 2.96
N LYS A 289 -12.26 2.46 4.26
CA LYS A 289 -12.44 3.41 5.34
C LYS A 289 -11.21 3.41 6.24
N VAL A 290 -10.83 4.57 6.75
CA VAL A 290 -9.75 4.68 7.75
C VAL A 290 -10.14 3.95 9.03
N ARG A 291 -9.17 3.29 9.64
CA ARG A 291 -9.34 2.55 10.90
C ARG A 291 -8.82 3.34 12.10
N TYR A 292 -7.88 4.25 11.86
CA TYR A 292 -7.23 5.03 12.89
C TYR A 292 -7.74 6.47 12.88
N LYS A 293 -7.59 7.15 14.02
CA LYS A 293 -7.77 8.60 14.13
C LYS A 293 -6.47 9.33 13.82
N GLY A 294 -6.58 10.48 13.15
CA GLY A 294 -5.47 11.33 12.73
C GLY A 294 -4.82 10.86 11.43
N LEU A 295 -4.19 11.78 10.71
CA LEU A 295 -3.51 11.48 9.44
C LEU A 295 -2.30 10.59 9.68
N ALA A 296 -1.43 10.94 10.63
CA ALA A 296 -0.14 10.27 10.83
C ALA A 296 -0.24 8.73 10.92
N LYS A 297 -1.22 8.21 11.68
CA LYS A 297 -1.43 6.76 11.82
C LYS A 297 -1.96 6.11 10.54
N ASN A 298 -2.86 6.79 9.84
CA ASN A 298 -3.37 6.31 8.57
C ASN A 298 -2.29 6.37 7.47
N THR A 299 -1.44 7.39 7.48
CA THR A 299 -0.26 7.49 6.62
C THR A 299 0.70 6.33 6.89
N ALA A 300 1.02 6.08 8.15
CA ALA A 300 1.86 4.96 8.55
C ALA A 300 1.28 3.62 8.05
N GLN A 301 -0.03 3.40 8.17
CA GLN A 301 -0.69 2.21 7.64
C GLN A 301 -0.58 2.11 6.10
N LEU A 302 -0.78 3.22 5.40
CA LEU A 302 -0.76 3.24 3.94
C LEU A 302 0.61 2.93 3.36
N TYR A 303 1.71 3.33 4.01
CA TYR A 303 3.06 2.92 3.58
C TYR A 303 3.19 1.39 3.53
N THR A 304 2.76 0.69 4.59
CA THR A 304 2.74 -0.78 4.59
C THR A 304 1.85 -1.33 3.47
N LEU A 305 0.63 -0.81 3.32
CA LEU A 305 -0.33 -1.31 2.35
C LEU A 305 0.15 -1.12 0.90
N PHE A 306 0.72 0.03 0.55
CA PHE A 306 1.27 0.26 -0.77
C PHE A 306 2.56 -0.54 -1.01
N GLY A 307 3.40 -0.74 0.01
CA GLY A 307 4.56 -1.64 -0.08
C GLY A 307 4.15 -3.08 -0.38
N LEU A 308 3.15 -3.61 0.34
CA LEU A 308 2.61 -4.94 0.07
C LEU A 308 1.91 -5.01 -1.30
N ALA A 309 1.24 -3.93 -1.73
CA ALA A 309 0.65 -3.86 -3.07
C ALA A 309 1.71 -3.93 -4.17
N ASN A 310 2.87 -3.27 -3.98
CA ASN A 310 3.99 -3.35 -4.92
C ASN A 310 4.50 -4.79 -5.07
N LEU A 311 4.63 -5.53 -3.98
CA LEU A 311 5.00 -6.96 -4.03
C LEU A 311 4.00 -7.79 -4.84
N LEU A 312 2.69 -7.54 -4.67
CA LEU A 312 1.65 -8.24 -5.42
C LEU A 312 1.61 -7.88 -6.91
N ILE A 313 1.93 -6.63 -7.25
CA ILE A 313 2.06 -6.17 -8.64
C ILE A 313 3.27 -6.84 -9.29
N ALA A 314 4.41 -6.84 -8.59
CA ALA A 314 5.67 -7.41 -9.05
C ALA A 314 5.75 -8.95 -8.99
N LYS A 315 4.78 -9.63 -8.36
CA LYS A 315 4.88 -11.05 -7.99
C LYS A 315 5.24 -11.97 -9.14
N ARG A 316 4.69 -11.70 -10.34
CA ARG A 316 4.95 -12.53 -11.52
C ARG A 316 6.39 -12.41 -11.98
N GLN A 317 6.93 -11.19 -12.02
CA GLN A 317 8.34 -10.98 -12.35
C GLN A 317 9.25 -11.54 -11.26
N LEU A 318 8.88 -11.37 -9.98
CA LEU A 318 9.66 -11.92 -8.85
C LEU A 318 9.76 -13.45 -8.91
N PHE A 319 8.66 -14.15 -9.20
CA PHE A 319 8.71 -15.60 -9.37
C PHE A 319 9.54 -16.03 -10.58
N ALA A 320 9.47 -15.30 -11.70
CA ALA A 320 10.29 -15.60 -12.87
C ALA A 320 11.79 -15.43 -12.58
N LEU A 321 12.18 -14.34 -11.91
CA LEU A 321 13.57 -14.07 -11.54
C LEU A 321 14.11 -15.11 -10.54
N ASN A 322 13.30 -15.51 -9.56
CA ASN A 322 13.69 -16.51 -8.58
C ASN A 322 13.83 -17.92 -9.20
N ALA A 323 13.03 -18.24 -10.23
CA ALA A 323 13.17 -19.49 -10.97
C ALA A 323 14.44 -19.52 -11.84
N GLN A 324 14.84 -18.38 -12.42
CA GLN A 324 16.05 -18.26 -13.23
C GLN A 324 17.35 -18.33 -12.41
N GLY A 325 17.35 -17.82 -11.17
CA GLY A 325 18.51 -17.90 -10.27
C GLY A 325 18.68 -19.26 -9.56
N ALA A 326 17.76 -20.19 -9.76
CA ALA A 326 17.82 -21.56 -9.23
C ALA A 326 18.26 -22.60 -10.28
N SER A 327 18.61 -22.15 -11.49
CA SER A 327 19.24 -22.93 -12.57
C SER A 327 20.74 -22.62 -12.63
#